data_AF-A0A938EKX6-F1
#
_entry.id   AF-A0A938EKX6-F1
#
_cell.length_a   1.000
_cell.length_b   1.000
_cell.length_c   1.000
_cell.angle_alpha   90.00
_cell.angle_beta   90.00
_cell.angle_gamma   90.00
#
_symmetry.space_group_name_H-M   'P 1'
#
loop_
_entity.id
_entity.type
_entity.pdbx_description
1 polymer ?
#
loop_
_entity_poly.entity_id
_entity_poly.type
_entity_poly.pdbx_seq_one_letter_code
_entity_poly.pdbx_strand_id
1 'polypeptide(L)' 'MSADEALRRQLRFAFFLQIAGAAMFGLAFATRAIALGFDPITAVLGLVTLLIVGAAVFTRRKMQDLAP' A
#
# COMPACT_ATOMS: atom_id res chain seq x y z
N MET A 1 16.31 21.64 -9.12
CA MET A 1 15.16 20.72 -8.92
C MET A 1 13.96 21.57 -8.60
N SER A 2 12.90 21.52 -9.40
CA SER A 2 11.63 22.13 -9.02
C SER A 2 11.08 21.38 -7.80
N ALA A 3 10.32 22.05 -6.92
CA ALA A 3 9.73 21.43 -5.73
C ALA A 3 8.89 20.18 -6.09
N ASP A 4 8.27 20.18 -7.29
CA ASP A 4 7.48 19.08 -7.82
C ASP A 4 8.30 17.82 -8.14
N GLU A 5 9.57 17.98 -8.53
CA GLU A 5 10.48 16.86 -8.81
C GLU A 5 10.88 16.11 -7.53
N ALA A 6 11.15 16.86 -6.46
CA ALA A 6 11.44 16.29 -5.15
C ALA A 6 10.20 15.57 -4.58
N LEU A 7 9.02 16.21 -4.67
CA LEU A 7 7.76 15.61 -4.24
C LEU A 7 7.44 14.34 -5.04
N ARG A 8 7.62 14.34 -6.35
CA ARG A 8 7.41 13.16 -7.21
C ARG A 8 8.33 12.01 -6.81
N ARG A 9 9.59 12.28 -6.49
CA ARG A 9 10.55 11.25 -6.07
C ARG A 9 10.14 10.63 -4.73
N GLN A 10 9.69 11.45 -3.77
CA GLN A 10 9.16 10.96 -2.50
C GLN A 10 7.89 10.13 -2.68
N LEU A 11 6.95 10.58 -3.51
CA LEU A 11 5.73 9.83 -3.80
C LEU A 11 6.01 8.48 -4.48
N ARG A 12 6.99 8.41 -5.39
CA ARG A 12 7.41 7.13 -5.99
C ARG A 12 8.01 6.17 -4.96
N PHE A 13 8.82 6.68 -4.04
CA PHE A 13 9.39 5.86 -2.96
C PHE A 13 8.31 5.38 -1.98
N ALA A 14 7.39 6.27 -1.58
CA ALA A 14 6.24 5.92 -0.75
C ALA A 14 5.34 4.88 -1.44
N PHE A 15 5.09 5.04 -2.75
CA PHE A 15 4.32 4.09 -3.54
C PHE A 15 4.99 2.71 -3.57
N PHE A 16 6.30 2.65 -3.77
CA PHE A 16 7.04 1.39 -3.72
C PHE A 16 6.89 0.69 -2.36
N LEU A 17 7.05 1.44 -1.26
CA LEU A 17 6.86 0.91 0.10
C LEU A 17 5.42 0.42 0.34
N GLN A 18 4.42 1.14 -0.17
CA GLN A 18 3.02 0.73 -0.05
C GLN A 18 2.75 -0.57 -0.83
N ILE A 19 3.28 -0.72 -2.05
CA ILE A 19 3.13 -1.96 -2.82
C ILE A 19 3.82 -3.14 -2.12
N ALA A 20 5.05 -2.94 -1.63
CA ALA A 20 5.77 -3.97 -0.88
C ALA A 20 5.04 -4.37 0.41
N GLY A 21 4.53 -3.37 1.16
CA GLY A 21 3.74 -3.58 2.36
C GLY A 21 2.44 -4.33 2.07
N ALA A 22 1.70 -3.94 1.02
CA ALA A 22 0.47 -4.61 0.61
C ALA A 22 0.72 -6.06 0.22
N ALA A 23 1.82 -6.36 -0.47
CA ALA A 23 2.19 -7.73 -0.82
C ALA A 23 2.51 -8.57 0.43
N MET A 24 3.32 -8.05 1.36
CA MET A 24 3.67 -8.77 2.59
C MET A 24 2.46 -9.00 3.50
N PHE A 25 1.66 -7.96 3.76
CA PHE A 25 0.45 -8.09 4.59
C PHE A 25 -0.64 -8.92 3.91
N GLY A 26 -0.80 -8.79 2.59
CA GLY A 26 -1.73 -9.60 1.82
C GLY A 26 -1.35 -11.08 1.83
N LEU A 27 -0.06 -11.40 1.73
CA LEU A 27 0.43 -12.77 1.86
C LEU A 27 0.23 -13.30 3.28
N ALA A 28 0.55 -12.51 4.31
CA ALA A 28 0.32 -12.87 5.71
C ALA A 28 -1.17 -13.11 6.00
N PHE A 29 -2.05 -12.27 5.46
CA PHE A 29 -3.50 -12.43 5.54
C PHE A 29 -3.95 -13.73 4.85
N ALA A 30 -3.53 -13.97 3.61
CA ALA A 30 -3.95 -15.15 2.83
C ALA A 30 -3.48 -16.46 3.48
N THR A 31 -2.20 -16.51 3.87
CA THR A 31 -1.62 -17.67 4.55
C THR A 31 -2.33 -17.96 5.87
N ARG A 32 -2.62 -16.92 6.68
CA ARG A 32 -3.33 -17.07 7.94
C ARG A 32 -4.79 -17.49 7.74
N ALA A 33 -5.50 -16.87 6.80
CA ALA A 33 -6.88 -17.21 6.47
C ALA A 33 -7.03 -18.67 6.02
N ILE A 34 -6.06 -19.18 5.24
CA ILE A 34 -6.04 -20.57 4.78
C ILE A 34 -5.67 -21.54 5.92
N ALA A 35 -4.66 -21.20 6.73
CA ALA A 35 -4.13 -22.12 7.74
C ALA A 35 -4.96 -22.15 9.05
N LEU A 36 -5.49 -20.99 9.47
CA LEU A 36 -6.10 -20.79 10.79
C LEU A 36 -7.55 -20.28 10.73
N GLY A 37 -8.07 -20.00 9.52
CA GLY A 37 -9.40 -19.44 9.34
C GLY A 37 -9.49 -17.94 9.61
N PHE A 38 -10.72 -17.43 9.71
CA PHE A 38 -11.00 -15.99 9.78
C PHE A 38 -11.18 -15.52 11.24
N ASP A 39 -10.06 -15.43 11.96
CA ASP A 39 -10.01 -14.92 13.33
C ASP A 39 -9.83 -13.37 13.37
N PRO A 40 -10.01 -12.71 14.53
CA PRO A 40 -9.86 -11.26 14.64
C PRO A 40 -8.50 -10.74 14.16
N ILE A 41 -7.43 -11.52 14.35
CA ILE A 41 -6.09 -11.17 13.87
C ILE A 41 -6.03 -11.18 12.34
N THR A 42 -6.61 -12.21 11.70
CA THR A 42 -6.74 -12.26 10.24
C THR A 42 -7.57 -11.09 9.72
N ALA A 43 -8.67 -10.73 10.39
CA ALA A 43 -9.45 -9.55 10.01
C ALA A 43 -8.64 -8.25 10.08
N VAL A 44 -7.82 -8.07 11.13
CA VAL A 44 -6.91 -6.92 11.27
C VAL A 44 -5.87 -6.88 10.14
N LEU A 45 -5.26 -8.02 9.80
CA LEU A 45 -4.31 -8.09 8.68
C LEU A 45 -4.97 -7.70 7.35
N GLY A 46 -6.20 -8.17 7.12
CA GLY A 46 -6.99 -7.79 5.96
C GLY A 46 -7.28 -6.28 5.91
N LEU A 47 -7.70 -5.70 7.04
CA LEU A 47 -7.96 -4.27 7.15
C LEU A 47 -6.70 -3.44 6.89
N VAL A 48 -5.57 -3.80 7.49
CA VAL A 48 -4.28 -3.13 7.26
C VAL A 48 -3.88 -3.23 5.79
N THR A 49 -4.03 -4.40 5.17
CA THR A 49 -3.76 -4.59 3.74
C THR A 49 -4.62 -3.63 2.90
N LEU A 50 -5.92 -3.54 3.20
CA LEU A 50 -6.83 -2.64 2.49
C LEU A 50 -6.44 -1.15 2.66
N LEU A 51 -6.03 -0.74 3.86
CA LEU A 51 -5.55 0.62 4.12
C LEU A 51 -4.30 0.95 3.30
N ILE A 52 -3.34 0.02 3.23
CA ILE A 52 -2.12 0.20 2.44
C ILE A 52 -2.45 0.29 0.95
N VAL A 53 -3.34 -0.57 0.45
CA VAL A 53 -3.80 -0.53 -0.95
C VAL A 53 -4.52 0.80 -1.25
N GLY A 54 -5.38 1.26 -0.34
CA GLY A 54 -6.03 2.57 -0.46
C GLY A 54 -5.02 3.72 -0.53
N ALA A 55 -4.00 3.68 0.33
CA ALA A 55 -2.90 4.65 0.30
C ALA A 55 -2.12 4.58 -1.03
N ALA A 56 -1.84 3.39 -1.55
CA ALA A 56 -1.19 3.20 -2.85
C ALA A 56 -1.98 3.80 -4.01
N VAL A 57 -3.30 3.60 -4.04
CA VAL A 57 -4.19 4.19 -5.05
C VAL A 57 -4.18 5.71 -4.95
N PHE A 58 -4.26 6.26 -3.73
CA PHE A 58 -4.18 7.71 -3.50
C PHE A 58 -2.85 8.29 -3.97
N THR A 59 -1.73 7.68 -3.58
CA THR A 59 -0.37 8.09 -4.00
C THR A 59 -0.22 8.02 -5.51
N ARG A 60 -0.76 6.98 -6.17
CA ARG A 60 -0.75 6.85 -7.63
C ARG A 60 -1.51 7.98 -8.32
N ARG A 61 -2.71 8.32 -7.83
CA ARG A 61 -3.51 9.45 -8.34
C ARG A 61 -2.76 10.77 -8.20
N LYS A 62 -2.23 11.04 -7.00
CA LYS A 62 -1.42 12.25 -6.74
C LYS A 62 -0.20 12.37 -7.66
N MET A 63 0.45 11.26 -8.02
CA MET A 63 1.55 11.27 -8.98
C MET A 63 1.11 11.59 -10.41
N GLN A 64 -0.11 11.19 -10.80
CA GLN A 64 -0.69 11.49 -12.11
C GLN A 64 -1.11 12.95 -12.23
N ASP A 65 -1.67 13.53 -11.16
CA ASP A 65 -2.04 14.96 -11.12
C ASP A 65 -0.83 15.89 -11.20
N LEU A 66 0.36 15.38 -10.81
CA LEU A 66 1.63 16.08 -10.89
C LEU A 66 2.37 15.84 -12.21
N ALA A 67 1.81 15.08 -13.17
CA ALA A 67 2.40 14.87 -14.48
C ALA A 67 2.18 16.13 -15.36
N PRO A 68 3.21 16.62 -16.09
CA PRO A 68 3.04 17.73 -17.02
C PRO A 68 2.13 17.37 -18.20
#